data_AF-A0A178FGC4-F1
#
_entry.id   AF-A0A178FGC4-F1
#
_cell.length_a   1.000
_cell.length_b   1.000
_cell.length_c   1.000
_cell.angle_alpha   90.00
_cell.angle_beta   90.00
_cell.angle_gamma   90.00
#
_symmetry.space_group_name_H-M   'P 1'
#
loop_
_entity.id
_entity.type
_entity.pdbx_description
1 polymer ?
#
loop_
_entity_poly.entity_id
_entity_poly.type
_entity_poly.pdbx_seq_one_letter_code
_entity_poly.pdbx_strand_id
1 'polypeptide(L)'
;MAGSSEGQALIYLERYAPEIPAPRLYTMFKESNELFLIMQRVPGIPLDKIWPSLTESEKNDISTKLRQIFDSMRQVKCPWPGFFGDLGGGGVQDHLFYSPDTANRYLGPFYGEAAFIAGFIGNHRAVI
;
A
#
# COMPACT_ATOMS: atom_id res chain seq x y z
N MET A 1 -10.79 -9.56 -0.81
CA MET A 1 -10.45 -9.78 0.62
C MET A 1 -9.33 -8.84 1.01
N ALA A 2 -9.56 -7.86 1.89
CA ALA A 2 -8.68 -6.70 2.06
C ALA A 2 -7.34 -6.93 2.81
N GLY A 3 -7.09 -8.12 3.37
CA GLY A 3 -5.84 -8.39 4.09
C GLY A 3 -4.78 -9.16 3.28
N SER A 4 -5.14 -9.82 2.17
CA SER A 4 -4.16 -10.54 1.34
C SER A 4 -3.25 -9.60 0.56
N SER A 5 -3.73 -8.39 0.25
CA SER A 5 -3.03 -7.40 -0.56
C SER A 5 -1.76 -6.88 0.13
N GLU A 6 -1.81 -6.60 1.43
CA GLU A 6 -0.64 -6.17 2.20
C GLU A 6 0.44 -7.25 2.23
N GLY A 7 0.08 -8.50 2.53
CA GLY A 7 1.03 -9.62 2.54
C GLY A 7 1.66 -9.85 1.16
N GLN A 8 0.87 -9.75 0.09
CA GLN A 8 1.38 -9.82 -1.29
C GLN A 8 2.33 -8.67 -1.62
N ALA A 9 2.05 -7.45 -1.14
CA ALA A 9 2.93 -6.30 -1.30
C ALA A 9 4.27 -6.48 -0.59
N LEU A 10 4.28 -7.00 0.63
CA LEU A 10 5.54 -7.28 1.35
C LEU A 10 6.39 -8.35 0.63
N ILE A 11 5.77 -9.45 0.17
CA ILE A 11 6.46 -10.48 -0.61
C ILE A 11 7.02 -9.90 -1.91
N TYR A 12 6.26 -9.03 -2.55
CA TYR A 12 6.66 -8.39 -3.79
C TYR A 12 7.86 -7.45 -3.60
N LEU A 13 7.82 -6.57 -2.60
CA LEU A 13 8.93 -5.68 -2.27
C LEU A 13 10.20 -6.48 -1.92
N GLU A 14 10.10 -7.52 -1.11
CA GLU A 14 11.24 -8.37 -0.75
C GLU A 14 11.91 -8.99 -1.99
N ARG A 15 11.13 -9.37 -3.00
CA ARG A 15 11.64 -10.06 -4.21
C ARG A 15 12.13 -9.12 -5.30
N TYR A 16 11.46 -7.99 -5.49
CA TYR A 16 11.63 -7.15 -6.69
C TYR A 16 12.08 -5.72 -6.39
N ALA A 17 12.05 -5.29 -5.14
CA ALA A 17 12.50 -3.97 -4.69
C ALA A 17 13.14 -4.00 -3.29
N PRO A 18 14.17 -4.84 -3.07
CA PRO A 18 14.76 -5.07 -1.74
C PRO A 18 15.45 -3.82 -1.16
N GLU A 19 15.69 -2.78 -1.96
CA GLU A 19 16.17 -1.47 -1.54
C GLU A 19 15.12 -0.66 -0.77
N ILE A 20 13.83 -1.00 -0.92
CA ILE A 20 12.75 -0.38 -0.15
C ILE A 20 12.73 -0.99 1.25
N PRO A 21 12.87 -0.18 2.32
CA PRO A 21 12.92 -0.67 3.69
C PRO A 21 11.51 -1.05 4.18
N ALA A 22 11.02 -2.20 3.73
CA ALA A 22 9.77 -2.81 4.17
C ALA A 22 10.04 -4.00 5.12
N PRO A 23 9.15 -4.28 6.09
CA PRO A 23 9.26 -5.46 6.93
C PRO A 23 9.20 -6.76 6.12
N ARG A 24 10.03 -7.74 6.46
CA ARG A 24 9.90 -9.09 5.89
C ARG A 24 8.64 -9.80 6.39
N LEU A 25 7.85 -10.38 5.51
CA LEU A 25 6.74 -11.26 5.89
C LEU A 25 7.25 -12.68 6.15
N TYR A 26 6.99 -13.23 7.34
CA TYR A 26 7.34 -14.61 7.69
C TYR A 26 6.22 -15.59 7.36
N THR A 27 4.98 -15.23 7.67
CA THR A 27 3.81 -16.03 7.32
C THR A 27 2.55 -15.18 7.30
N MET A 28 1.55 -15.66 6.56
CA MET A 28 0.21 -15.09 6.50
C MET A 28 -0.80 -16.24 6.49
N PHE A 29 -1.77 -16.22 7.40
CA PHE A 29 -2.77 -17.28 7.53
C PHE A 29 -4.10 -16.73 8.04
N LYS A 30 -5.17 -17.50 7.81
CA LYS A 30 -6.54 -17.13 8.22
C LYS A 30 -7.00 -18.07 9.35
N GLU A 31 -7.53 -17.48 10.42
CA GLU A 31 -8.09 -18.21 11.56
C GLU A 31 -9.36 -17.49 12.02
N SER A 32 -10.46 -18.22 12.28
CA SER A 32 -11.72 -17.66 12.78
C SER A 32 -12.25 -16.43 12.02
N ASN A 33 -12.08 -16.44 10.69
CA ASN A 33 -12.42 -15.35 9.76
C ASN A 33 -11.55 -14.08 9.85
N GLU A 34 -10.50 -14.08 10.66
CA GLU A 34 -9.49 -13.03 10.74
C GLU A 34 -8.23 -13.42 9.96
N LEU A 35 -7.56 -12.43 9.38
CA LEU A 35 -6.29 -12.63 8.71
C LEU A 35 -5.15 -12.15 9.61
N PHE A 36 -4.16 -13.01 9.80
CA PHE A 36 -2.96 -12.74 10.57
C PHE A 36 -1.77 -12.62 9.64
N LEU A 37 -0.97 -11.56 9.83
CA LEU A 37 0.33 -11.36 9.19
C LEU A 37 1.40 -11.40 10.28
N ILE A 38 2.34 -12.33 10.16
CA ILE A 38 3.51 -12.39 11.02
C ILE A 38 4.69 -11.85 10.22
N MET A 39 5.21 -10.70 10.63
CA MET A 39 6.25 -9.97 9.93
C MET A 39 7.36 -9.50 10.87
N GLN A 40 8.49 -9.09 10.28
CA GLN A 40 9.63 -8.55 10.99
C GLN A 40 9.26 -7.32 11.80
N ARG A 41 9.61 -7.31 13.09
CA ARG A 41 9.58 -6.08 13.90
C ARG A 41 10.80 -5.23 13.55
N VAL A 42 10.58 -4.09 12.91
CA VAL A 42 11.63 -3.10 12.67
C VAL A 42 11.90 -2.35 13.98
N PRO A 43 13.12 -2.43 14.56
CA PRO A 43 13.44 -1.70 15.78
C PRO A 43 13.53 -0.21 15.49
N GLY A 44 12.96 0.62 16.36
CA GLY A 44 13.01 2.07 16.22
C GLY A 44 11.98 2.78 17.06
N ILE A 45 12.02 4.11 17.01
CA ILE A 45 11.02 4.99 17.59
C ILE A 45 10.12 5.46 16.44
N PRO A 46 8.79 5.34 16.55
CA PRO A 46 7.85 5.86 15.57
C PRO A 46 8.12 7.34 15.26
N LEU A 47 8.10 7.70 13.97
CA LEU A 47 8.50 9.03 13.53
C LEU A 47 7.65 10.13 14.16
N ASP A 48 6.34 9.91 14.30
CA ASP A 48 5.39 10.81 14.97
C ASP A 48 5.78 11.12 16.43
N LYS A 49 6.37 10.15 17.13
CA LYS A 49 6.78 10.32 18.54
C LYS A 49 8.06 11.12 18.68
N ILE A 50 9.03 10.91 17.79
CA ILE A 50 10.33 11.61 17.86
C ILE A 50 10.30 12.95 17.13
N TRP A 51 9.41 13.16 16.15
CA TRP A 51 9.34 14.38 15.34
C TRP A 51 9.36 15.70 16.13
N PRO A 52 8.65 15.84 17.27
CA PRO A 52 8.66 17.08 18.04
C PRO A 52 10.03 17.42 18.65
N SER A 53 10.87 16.41 18.93
CA SER A 53 12.19 16.60 19.54
C SER A 53 13.32 16.79 18.53
N LEU A 54 13.05 16.61 17.23
CA LEU A 54 14.05 16.75 16.17
C LEU A 54 14.32 18.22 15.84
N THR A 55 15.58 18.52 15.59
CA THR A 55 16.02 19.77 14.99
C THR A 55 15.54 19.90 13.55
N GLU A 56 15.57 21.11 13.01
CA GLU A 56 15.21 21.36 11.61
C GLU A 56 16.13 20.59 10.64
N SER A 57 17.43 20.53 10.91
CA SER A 57 18.39 19.76 10.10
C SER A 57 18.03 18.28 10.06
N GLU A 58 17.72 17.67 11.21
CA GLU A 58 17.34 16.25 11.26
C GLU A 58 16.02 15.98 10.53
N LYS A 59 15.05 16.90 10.63
CA LYS A 59 13.81 16.81 9.86
C LYS A 59 14.06 16.87 8.36
N ASN A 60 14.97 17.74 7.91
CA ASN A 60 15.34 17.86 6.51
C ASN A 60 16.04 16.59 6.01
N ASP A 61 16.93 16.00 6.81
CA ASP A 61 17.60 14.74 6.48
C ASP A 61 16.61 13.58 6.37
N ILE A 62 15.69 13.45 7.32
CA ILE A 62 14.64 12.42 7.28
C ILE A 62 13.73 12.62 6.07
N SER A 63 13.32 13.86 5.79
CA SER A 63 12.47 14.18 4.64
C SER A 63 13.15 13.82 3.32
N THR A 64 14.46 14.05 3.22
CA THR A 64 15.26 13.65 2.06
C THR A 64 15.31 12.13 1.90
N LYS A 65 15.52 11.38 2.99
CA LYS A 65 15.51 9.91 2.96
C LYS A 65 14.14 9.36 2.57
N LEU A 66 13.06 9.90 3.13
CA LEU A 66 11.69 9.50 2.80
C LEU A 66 11.39 9.75 1.32
N ARG A 67 11.78 10.92 0.79
CA ARG A 67 11.64 11.24 -0.64
C ARG A 67 12.33 10.19 -1.50
N GLN A 68 13.59 9.86 -1.19
CA GLN A 68 14.34 8.84 -1.93
C GLN A 68 13.65 7.48 -1.91
N ILE A 69 13.14 7.03 -0.76
CA ILE A 69 12.40 5.77 -0.64
C ILE A 69 11.13 5.79 -1.51
N PHE A 70 10.34 6.87 -1.46
CA PHE A 70 9.12 6.98 -2.25
C PHE A 70 9.42 7.06 -3.75
N ASP A 71 10.48 7.77 -4.14
CA ASP A 71 10.89 7.88 -5.54
C ASP A 71 11.32 6.51 -6.06
N SER A 72 12.13 5.75 -5.31
CA SER A 72 12.46 4.36 -5.64
C SER A 72 11.21 3.49 -5.77
N MET A 73 10.29 3.58 -4.81
CA MET A 73 9.06 2.79 -4.81
C MET A 73 8.18 3.06 -6.05
N ARG A 74 8.11 4.32 -6.52
CA ARG A 74 7.37 4.71 -7.74
C ARG A 74 8.02 4.18 -9.02
N GLN A 75 9.32 3.88 -9.02
CA GLN A 75 10.02 3.32 -10.18
C GLN A 75 9.91 1.79 -10.25
N VAL A 76 9.43 1.14 -9.19
CA VAL A 76 9.26 -0.31 -9.14
C VAL A 76 8.22 -0.75 -10.19
N LYS A 77 8.64 -1.58 -11.14
CA LYS A 77 7.78 -2.01 -12.25
C LYS A 77 6.84 -3.13 -11.82
N CYS A 78 5.52 -2.90 -11.92
CA CYS A 78 4.55 -3.97 -11.71
C CYS A 78 4.78 -5.13 -12.71
N PRO A 79 4.91 -6.39 -12.25
CA PRO A 79 5.15 -7.55 -13.11
C PRO A 79 3.89 -7.93 -13.91
N TRP A 80 2.72 -7.44 -13.51
CA TRP A 80 1.44 -7.66 -14.20
C TRP A 80 0.93 -6.34 -14.77
N PRO A 81 1.36 -5.96 -15.98
CA PRO A 81 0.96 -4.69 -16.57
C PRO A 81 -0.52 -4.71 -16.98
N GLY A 82 -1.09 -3.51 -17.14
CA GLY A 82 -2.38 -3.32 -17.80
C GLY A 82 -3.57 -3.06 -16.88
N PHE A 83 -3.37 -2.98 -15.57
CA PHE A 83 -4.43 -2.59 -14.64
C PHE A 83 -3.94 -1.72 -13.47
N PHE A 84 -4.88 -1.01 -12.87
CA PHE A 84 -4.74 -0.28 -11.60
C PHE A 84 -5.50 -1.05 -10.53
N GLY A 85 -4.81 -1.49 -9.48
CA GLY A 85 -5.37 -2.33 -8.43
C GLY A 85 -4.28 -2.84 -7.50
N ASP A 86 -4.65 -3.77 -6.61
CA ASP A 86 -3.65 -4.47 -5.80
C ASP A 86 -2.91 -5.56 -6.59
N LEU A 87 -1.81 -6.06 -6.02
CA LEU A 87 -0.98 -7.11 -6.62
C LEU A 87 -1.69 -8.46 -6.80
N GLY A 88 -2.84 -8.68 -6.16
CA GLY A 88 -3.69 -9.84 -6.37
C GLY A 88 -4.66 -9.68 -7.54
N GLY A 89 -4.65 -8.54 -8.24
CA GLY A 89 -5.67 -8.20 -9.23
C GLY A 89 -7.00 -7.78 -8.59
N GLY A 90 -6.97 -7.32 -7.35
CA GLY A 90 -8.12 -6.77 -6.63
C GLY A 90 -8.25 -5.26 -6.80
N GLY A 91 -9.24 -4.70 -6.09
CA GLY A 91 -9.53 -3.27 -6.11
C GLY A 91 -8.38 -2.39 -5.58
N VAL A 92 -8.46 -1.10 -5.89
CA VAL A 92 -7.50 -0.09 -5.47
C VAL A 92 -7.66 0.14 -3.97
N GLN A 93 -6.62 -0.18 -3.18
CA GLN A 93 -6.63 -0.10 -1.71
C GLN A 93 -6.50 1.35 -1.21
N ASP A 94 -7.43 2.19 -1.62
CA ASP A 94 -7.51 3.61 -1.23
C ASP A 94 -8.96 3.93 -0.83
N HIS A 95 -9.11 4.76 0.20
CA HIS A 95 -10.42 5.19 0.71
C HIS A 95 -11.31 5.84 -0.36
N LEU A 96 -10.73 6.50 -1.37
CA LEU A 96 -11.47 7.11 -2.48
C LEU A 96 -12.14 6.08 -3.39
N PHE A 97 -11.69 4.83 -3.34
CA PHE A 97 -12.25 3.68 -4.06
C PHE A 97 -13.00 2.72 -3.13
N TYR A 98 -13.23 3.10 -1.88
CA TYR A 98 -14.03 2.30 -0.96
C TYR A 98 -15.46 2.18 -1.46
N SER A 99 -15.97 0.95 -1.50
CA SER A 99 -17.37 0.66 -1.83
C SER A 99 -18.07 0.11 -0.59
N PRO A 100 -19.29 0.60 -0.26
CA PRO A 100 -20.10 0.03 0.81
C PRO A 100 -20.67 -1.36 0.48
N ASP A 101 -20.51 -1.83 -0.77
CA ASP A 101 -20.86 -3.20 -1.15
C ASP A 101 -20.00 -4.22 -0.38
N THR A 102 -20.66 -5.19 0.26
CA THR A 102 -20.01 -6.22 1.06
C THR A 102 -19.25 -7.25 0.21
N ALA A 103 -19.56 -7.37 -1.08
CA ALA A 103 -18.86 -8.28 -1.99
C ALA A 103 -17.45 -7.79 -2.32
N ASN A 104 -17.28 -6.48 -2.54
CA ASN A 104 -15.99 -5.86 -2.88
C ASN A 104 -15.81 -4.54 -2.13
N ARG A 105 -14.99 -4.59 -1.07
CA ARG A 105 -14.69 -3.44 -0.21
C ARG A 105 -13.99 -2.28 -0.93
N TYR A 106 -13.34 -2.56 -2.06
CA TYR A 106 -12.65 -1.58 -2.90
C TYR A 106 -12.99 -1.81 -4.37
N LEU A 107 -13.21 -0.73 -5.11
CA LEU A 107 -13.49 -0.76 -6.55
C LEU A 107 -12.24 -1.11 -7.36
N GLY A 108 -12.47 -1.72 -8.52
CA GLY A 108 -11.43 -2.20 -9.42
C GLY A 108 -11.27 -3.73 -9.37
N PRO A 109 -10.21 -4.28 -10.00
CA PRO A 109 -9.15 -3.56 -10.70
C PRO A 109 -9.67 -2.82 -11.95
N PHE A 110 -8.97 -1.77 -12.37
CA PHE A 110 -9.33 -0.99 -13.55
C PHE A 110 -8.33 -1.20 -14.68
N TYR A 111 -8.81 -1.52 -15.87
CA TYR A 111 -7.97 -1.72 -17.05
C TYR A 111 -7.89 -0.42 -17.85
N GLY A 112 -6.74 0.25 -17.76
CA GLY A 112 -6.49 1.53 -18.39
C GLY A 112 -7.00 2.74 -17.61
N GLU A 113 -6.43 3.89 -17.95
CA GLU A 113 -6.63 5.16 -17.24
C GLU A 113 -8.09 5.63 -17.28
N ALA A 114 -8.77 5.50 -18.43
CA ALA A 114 -10.17 5.90 -18.57
C ALA A 114 -11.11 5.16 -17.60
N ALA A 115 -10.90 3.85 -17.41
CA ALA A 115 -11.70 3.06 -16.46
C ALA A 115 -11.40 3.46 -15.00
N PHE A 116 -10.13 3.72 -14.69
CA PHE A 116 -9.71 4.17 -13.36
C PHE A 116 -10.34 5.54 -13.00
N ILE A 117 -10.26 6.50 -13.91
CA ILE A 117 -10.86 7.84 -13.73
C ILE A 117 -12.38 7.75 -13.61
N ALA A 118 -13.04 6.95 -14.45
CA ALA A 118 -14.49 6.76 -14.38
C ALA A 118 -14.92 6.16 -13.03
N GLY A 119 -14.17 5.17 -12.52
CA GLY A 119 -14.40 4.59 -11.20
C GLY A 119 -14.24 5.60 -10.08
N PHE A 120 -13.18 6.42 -10.13
CA PHE A 120 -12.92 7.48 -9.17
C PHE A 120 -14.05 8.51 -9.12
N ILE A 121 -14.44 9.06 -10.27
CA ILE A 121 -15.50 10.08 -10.36
C ILE A 121 -16.86 9.49 -9.94
N GLY A 122 -17.14 8.25 -10.36
CA GLY A 122 -18.38 7.56 -10.01
C GLY A 122 -18.53 7.37 -8.51
N ASN A 123 -17.46 6.93 -7.83
CA ASN A 123 -17.49 6.71 -6.39
C ASN A 123 -17.60 8.01 -5.60
N HIS A 124 -16.87 9.05 -5.99
CA HIS A 124 -16.95 10.36 -5.34
C HIS A 124 -18.37 10.96 -5.40
N ARG A 125 -19.13 10.69 -6.48
CA ARG A 125 -20.52 11.14 -6.60
C ARG A 125 -21.50 10.32 -5.77
N ALA A 126 -21.17 9.09 -5.40
CA ALA A 126 -22.03 8.23 -4.57
C ALA A 126 -21.97 8.55 -3.07
N VAL A 127 -20.96 9.32 -2.64
CA VAL A 127 -20.72 9.72 -1.24
C VAL A 127 -21.33 11.09 -0.91
N ILE A 128 -21.85 11.83 -1.91
CA ILE A 128 -22.52 13.13 -1.76
C ILE A 128 -24.04 12.96 -1.82
#